data_AF-A0A0C3GQ49-F1
#
_entry.id   AF-A0A0C3GQ49-F1
#
_cell.length_a   1.000
_cell.length_b   1.000
_cell.length_c   1.000
_cell.angle_alpha   90.00
_cell.angle_beta   90.00
_cell.angle_gamma   90.00
#
_symmetry.space_group_name_H-M   'P 1'
#
loop_
_entity.id
_entity.type
_entity.pdbx_description
1 polymer ?
#
loop_
_entity_poly.entity_id
_entity_poly.type
_entity_poly.pdbx_seq_one_letter_code
_entity_poly.pdbx_strand_id
1 'polypeptide(L)'
;MNRLGLELLASLEQRFADSKIAHLRGTARVRLSQLQFMNPIRPVDLKIVNALKRDFKAEGCLQHEVDFSVPALIDEASLSSALAMLHISTETFKATSALNPAEFELPGNLQLDCLHGQHRILAAAEFLPPGDRWWLVDIYGDGQSRQVFREGHSYSTNFTDGETFRQLRVCQFNGDRAGEDRCRARITANKERDLNKLLKRGLLVNALDSLLPMKGHWPPFYLGSMDVFLSMRCDEVCSSSSYDIRLPTTWGGILGEQRPSFQHVDQRTVELVQLRVPGVSALDAAFLRGSMQSGHLFPEIRDPTMRAGIEQRLLRIEHPIPSIYTLFKDLRYLEPAAKAVKALLPGLAKQTLRQSLRFISSLPATAATSTYSLAIQDSEITYTTISGSFPYLFDLAIRQLFLCALRYFTSPANVSSKKDMNPVKQTMNGPKRFLGFKLMELAHRLGFKIPEVDEMHQDPGERLLADMLNGLLKEIFRSDGMVPENLSTSFREYLSSSTIVVEGNLQPSITTPGAGEPLSRRYRRGCGVAPDDNDCLYLFLRRMYMPLNDF
;
A
#
# COMPACT_ATOMS: atom_id res chain seq x y z
N MET A 1 20.96 -1.36 16.22
CA MET A 1 19.86 -1.37 17.20
C MET A 1 20.25 -0.40 18.31
N ASN A 2 19.42 0.58 18.66
CA ASN A 2 19.81 1.64 19.62
C ASN A 2 19.53 1.21 21.05
N ARG A 3 20.57 1.16 21.88
CA ARG A 3 20.57 0.81 23.31
C ARG A 3 19.58 1.65 24.14
N LEU A 4 19.44 2.93 23.79
CA LEU A 4 18.46 3.87 24.37
C LEU A 4 17.00 3.47 24.12
N GLY A 5 16.69 2.84 22.98
CA GLY A 5 15.32 2.39 22.68
C GLY A 5 14.93 1.15 23.50
N LEU A 6 15.90 0.26 23.77
CA LEU A 6 15.71 -0.90 24.63
C LEU A 6 15.57 -0.51 26.11
N GLU A 7 16.32 0.49 26.57
CA GLU A 7 16.21 1.03 27.94
C GLU A 7 14.87 1.78 28.14
N LEU A 8 14.39 2.50 27.14
CA LEU A 8 13.07 3.14 27.18
C LEU A 8 11.94 2.10 27.15
N LEU A 9 12.04 1.07 26.29
CA LEU A 9 11.09 -0.05 26.26
C LEU A 9 11.06 -0.80 27.59
N ALA A 10 12.22 -1.13 28.16
CA ALA A 10 12.31 -1.81 29.46
C ALA A 10 11.72 -0.98 30.60
N SER A 11 12.01 0.32 30.66
CA SER A 11 11.43 1.21 31.69
C SER A 11 9.92 1.43 31.53
N LEU A 12 9.40 1.42 30.29
CA LEU A 12 7.98 1.51 30.02
C LEU A 12 7.25 0.18 30.26
N GLU A 13 7.87 -0.96 29.94
CA GLU A 13 7.39 -2.30 30.28
C GLU A 13 7.34 -2.48 31.79
N GLN A 14 8.31 -1.96 32.52
CA GLN A 14 8.34 -1.98 33.98
C GLN A 14 7.22 -1.10 34.56
N ARG A 15 7.05 0.15 34.09
CA ARG A 15 5.91 1.00 34.49
C ARG A 15 4.55 0.40 34.12
N PHE A 16 4.48 -0.31 33.00
CA PHE A 16 3.27 -1.01 32.56
C PHE A 16 2.98 -2.25 33.43
N ALA A 17 4.00 -3.02 33.80
CA ALA A 17 3.89 -4.13 34.74
C ALA A 17 3.46 -3.64 36.13
N ASP A 18 4.06 -2.55 36.61
CA ASP A 18 3.71 -1.93 37.89
C ASP A 18 2.25 -1.43 37.88
N SER A 19 1.81 -0.81 36.78
CA SER A 19 0.43 -0.36 36.60
C SER A 19 -0.57 -1.52 36.46
N LYS A 20 -0.17 -2.62 35.80
CA LYS A 20 -0.94 -3.88 35.73
C LYS A 20 -1.17 -4.45 37.13
N ILE A 21 -0.12 -4.55 37.95
CA ILE A 21 -0.20 -5.10 39.32
C ILE A 21 -1.06 -4.19 40.22
N ALA A 22 -0.92 -2.88 40.09
CA ALA A 22 -1.67 -1.90 40.88
C ALA A 22 -3.19 -1.98 40.63
N HIS A 23 -3.61 -2.15 39.36
CA HIS A 23 -5.03 -2.13 38.97
C HIS A 23 -5.67 -3.52 38.85
N LEU A 24 -4.91 -4.61 38.95
CA LEU A 24 -5.44 -5.96 38.95
C LEU A 24 -6.30 -6.18 40.19
N ARG A 25 -7.57 -6.56 39.98
CA ARG A 25 -8.51 -6.93 41.06
C ARG A 25 -8.47 -8.42 41.34
N GLY A 26 -8.10 -9.25 40.35
CA GLY A 26 -7.85 -10.67 40.48
C GLY A 26 -7.99 -11.40 39.14
N THR A 27 -7.66 -12.68 39.11
CA THR A 27 -7.77 -13.56 37.94
C THR A 27 -8.82 -14.64 38.20
N ALA A 28 -9.69 -14.90 37.23
CA ALA A 28 -10.74 -15.91 37.36
C ALA A 28 -10.96 -16.70 36.07
N ARG A 29 -11.56 -17.88 36.20
CA ARG A 29 -12.06 -18.69 35.10
C ARG A 29 -13.37 -18.12 34.58
N VAL A 30 -13.41 -17.85 33.28
CA VAL A 30 -14.60 -17.29 32.61
C VAL A 30 -14.92 -18.09 31.37
N ARG A 31 -16.21 -18.35 31.12
CA ARG A 31 -16.64 -19.05 29.91
C ARG A 31 -16.45 -18.16 28.69
N LEU A 32 -16.04 -18.75 27.56
CA LEU A 32 -15.79 -17.98 26.33
C LEU A 32 -17.03 -17.20 25.85
N SER A 33 -18.23 -17.68 26.15
CA SER A 33 -19.51 -17.03 25.82
C SER A 33 -19.79 -15.74 26.59
N GLN A 34 -19.01 -15.44 27.63
CA GLN A 34 -19.16 -14.26 28.48
C GLN A 34 -18.19 -13.13 28.11
N LEU A 35 -17.26 -13.40 27.19
CA LEU A 35 -16.24 -12.46 26.76
C LEU A 35 -16.72 -11.68 25.53
N GLN A 36 -16.86 -10.37 25.67
CA GLN A 36 -17.25 -9.48 24.58
C GLN A 36 -16.11 -8.56 24.16
N PHE A 37 -15.98 -8.36 22.85
CA PHE A 37 -14.98 -7.49 22.25
C PHE A 37 -15.69 -6.31 21.57
N MET A 38 -16.16 -5.35 22.36
CA MET A 38 -16.97 -4.22 21.87
C MET A 38 -16.18 -3.25 20.98
N ASN A 39 -14.85 -3.14 21.17
CA ASN A 39 -13.96 -2.29 20.36
C ASN A 39 -12.57 -2.94 20.21
N PRO A 40 -12.42 -3.96 19.36
CA PRO A 40 -11.15 -4.65 19.22
C PRO A 40 -10.11 -3.75 18.54
N ILE A 41 -8.91 -3.70 19.11
CA ILE A 41 -7.79 -2.92 18.57
C ILE A 41 -7.33 -3.47 17.21
N ARG A 42 -7.49 -4.78 17.00
CA ARG A 42 -7.16 -5.47 15.76
C ARG A 42 -8.40 -6.14 15.18
N PRO A 43 -8.62 -6.09 13.84
CA PRO A 43 -9.61 -6.96 13.22
C PRO A 43 -9.21 -8.43 13.37
N VAL A 44 -10.18 -9.33 13.29
CA VAL A 44 -9.93 -10.78 13.34
C VAL A 44 -9.12 -11.18 12.11
N ASP A 45 -7.92 -11.74 12.33
CA ASP A 45 -7.06 -12.31 11.29
C ASP A 45 -7.07 -13.83 11.42
N LEU A 46 -7.68 -14.48 10.42
CA LEU A 46 -7.78 -15.94 10.37
C LEU A 46 -6.42 -16.63 10.22
N LYS A 47 -5.37 -15.97 9.71
CA LYS A 47 -4.03 -16.55 9.63
C LYS A 47 -3.43 -16.71 11.02
N ILE A 48 -3.61 -15.71 11.88
CA ILE A 48 -3.17 -15.74 13.27
C ILE A 48 -3.99 -16.77 14.05
N VAL A 49 -5.31 -16.79 13.87
CA VAL A 49 -6.17 -17.83 14.47
C VAL A 49 -5.73 -19.23 14.05
N ASN A 50 -5.45 -19.45 12.76
CA ASN A 50 -5.00 -20.75 12.26
C ASN A 50 -3.55 -21.10 12.64
N ALA A 51 -2.71 -20.11 12.92
CA ALA A 51 -1.38 -20.33 13.51
C ALA A 51 -1.54 -20.77 14.98
N LEU A 52 -2.32 -20.03 15.77
CA LEU A 52 -2.61 -20.37 17.16
C LEU A 52 -3.28 -21.75 17.30
N LYS A 53 -4.17 -22.14 16.38
CA LYS A 53 -4.75 -23.49 16.35
C LYS A 53 -3.69 -24.58 16.08
N ARG A 54 -2.66 -24.27 15.29
CA ARG A 54 -1.53 -25.18 15.06
C ARG A 54 -0.67 -25.28 16.31
N ASP A 55 -0.42 -24.16 16.97
CA ASP A 55 0.34 -24.09 18.22
C ASP A 55 -0.39 -24.87 19.33
N PHE A 56 -1.71 -24.70 19.47
CA PHE A 56 -2.56 -25.47 20.41
C PHE A 56 -2.55 -26.98 20.14
N LYS A 57 -2.35 -27.40 18.89
CA LYS A 57 -2.25 -28.81 18.52
C LYS A 57 -0.87 -29.40 18.87
N ALA A 58 0.18 -28.58 18.92
CA ALA A 58 1.54 -29.00 19.20
C ALA A 58 1.87 -28.94 20.71
N GLU A 59 1.48 -27.86 21.39
CA GLU A 59 1.87 -27.54 22.76
C GLU A 59 0.70 -27.70 23.76
N GLY A 60 -0.52 -27.91 23.28
CA GLY A 60 -1.74 -27.93 24.09
C GLY A 60 -2.40 -26.56 24.22
N CYS A 61 -3.65 -26.53 24.68
CA CYS A 61 -4.36 -25.27 24.92
C CYS A 61 -3.91 -24.73 26.29
N LEU A 62 -3.01 -23.74 26.31
CA LEU A 62 -2.41 -23.12 27.49
C LEU A 62 -3.41 -22.28 28.33
N GLN A 63 -4.67 -22.68 28.38
CA GLN A 63 -5.79 -21.99 29.05
C GLN A 63 -5.62 -21.89 30.57
N HIS A 64 -4.73 -22.68 31.16
CA HIS A 64 -4.40 -22.70 32.59
C HIS A 64 -3.19 -21.83 32.94
N GLU A 65 -2.46 -21.33 31.94
CA GLU A 65 -1.25 -20.57 32.17
C GLU A 65 -1.57 -19.08 32.33
N VAL A 66 -1.08 -18.50 33.42
CA VAL A 66 -1.29 -17.08 33.77
C VAL A 66 -0.64 -16.16 32.73
N ASP A 67 0.45 -16.61 32.10
CA ASP A 67 1.13 -15.86 31.03
C ASP A 67 0.26 -15.68 29.77
N PHE A 68 -0.80 -16.49 29.63
CA PHE A 68 -1.74 -16.48 28.51
C PHE A 68 -3.13 -15.97 28.89
N SER A 69 -3.28 -15.37 30.08
CA SER A 69 -4.53 -14.75 30.54
C SER A 69 -4.99 -13.63 29.60
N VAL A 70 -6.30 -13.40 29.58
CA VAL A 70 -6.91 -12.32 28.79
C VAL A 70 -7.35 -11.18 29.70
N PRO A 71 -6.93 -9.92 29.45
CA PRO A 71 -7.39 -8.80 30.27
C PRO A 71 -8.83 -8.42 29.92
N ALA A 72 -9.69 -8.32 30.93
CA ALA A 72 -11.07 -7.86 30.80
C ALA A 72 -11.43 -6.78 31.82
N LEU A 73 -12.35 -5.91 31.40
CA LEU A 73 -12.88 -4.83 32.21
C LEU A 73 -14.23 -5.22 32.80
N ILE A 74 -14.43 -4.80 34.04
CA ILE A 74 -15.70 -4.92 34.76
C ILE A 74 -15.95 -3.62 35.54
N ASP A 75 -17.22 -3.25 35.68
CA ASP A 75 -17.64 -2.19 36.59
C ASP A 75 -17.58 -2.68 38.05
N GLU A 76 -17.24 -1.78 38.97
CA GLU A 76 -17.04 -2.16 40.39
C GLU A 76 -18.33 -2.66 41.06
N ALA A 77 -19.51 -2.20 40.60
CA ALA A 77 -20.80 -2.65 41.11
C ALA A 77 -21.10 -4.11 40.71
N SER A 78 -20.85 -4.47 39.45
CA SER A 78 -21.02 -5.85 38.98
C SER A 78 -19.96 -6.80 39.56
N LEU A 79 -18.72 -6.34 39.75
CA LEU A 79 -17.68 -7.13 40.43
C LEU A 79 -18.07 -7.44 41.88
N SER A 80 -18.53 -6.43 42.61
CA SER A 80 -18.95 -6.59 44.01
C SER A 80 -20.17 -7.53 44.14
N SER A 81 -21.11 -7.44 43.19
CA SER A 81 -22.27 -8.33 43.13
C SER A 81 -21.88 -9.78 42.81
N ALA A 82 -20.92 -9.98 41.91
CA ALA A 82 -20.41 -11.31 41.58
C ALA A 82 -19.68 -11.96 42.77
N LEU A 83 -18.87 -11.18 43.48
CA LEU A 83 -18.14 -11.64 44.68
C LEU A 83 -19.07 -11.93 45.87
N ALA A 84 -20.14 -11.14 46.02
CA ALA A 84 -21.18 -11.40 47.03
C ALA A 84 -21.91 -12.73 46.79
N MET A 85 -22.20 -13.08 45.52
CA MET A 85 -22.79 -14.38 45.16
C MET A 85 -21.84 -15.55 45.40
N LEU A 86 -20.53 -15.31 45.34
CA LEU A 86 -19.50 -16.31 45.62
C LEU A 86 -19.10 -16.36 47.10
N HIS A 87 -19.69 -15.50 47.96
CA HIS A 87 -19.39 -15.35 49.38
C HIS A 87 -17.91 -15.00 49.68
N ILE A 88 -17.24 -14.25 48.79
CA ILE A 88 -15.81 -13.92 48.91
C ILE A 88 -15.62 -12.42 49.02
N SER A 89 -14.66 -11.98 49.85
CA SER A 89 -14.27 -10.57 49.93
C SER A 89 -13.31 -10.20 48.79
N THR A 90 -13.31 -8.93 48.36
CA THR A 90 -12.41 -8.40 47.32
C THR A 90 -10.93 -8.61 47.63
N GLU A 91 -10.54 -8.56 48.90
CA GLU A 91 -9.16 -8.77 49.34
C GLU A 91 -8.77 -10.25 49.30
N THR A 92 -9.69 -11.14 49.72
CA THR A 92 -9.49 -12.60 49.62
C THR A 92 -9.45 -13.06 48.17
N PHE A 93 -10.27 -12.47 47.30
CA PHE A 93 -10.26 -12.75 45.86
C PHE A 93 -8.92 -12.39 45.21
N LYS A 94 -8.35 -11.21 45.53
CA LYS A 94 -7.05 -10.78 45.01
C LYS A 94 -5.89 -11.66 45.54
N ALA A 95 -5.94 -12.05 46.81
CA ALA A 95 -4.90 -12.89 47.42
C ALA A 95 -4.94 -14.35 46.92
N THR A 96 -6.13 -14.95 46.84
CA THR A 96 -6.29 -16.35 46.42
C THR A 96 -6.16 -16.51 44.91
N SER A 97 -6.60 -15.55 44.09
CA SER A 97 -6.41 -15.61 42.63
C SER A 97 -4.94 -15.51 42.21
N ALA A 98 -4.09 -14.88 43.02
CA ALA A 98 -2.64 -14.86 42.79
C ALA A 98 -1.96 -16.21 43.08
N LEU A 99 -2.57 -17.07 43.90
CA LEU A 99 -2.07 -18.38 44.30
C LEU A 99 -2.67 -19.52 43.45
N ASN A 100 -3.99 -19.46 43.20
CA ASN A 100 -4.75 -20.43 42.41
C ASN A 100 -5.79 -19.72 41.52
N PRO A 101 -5.38 -19.18 40.36
CA PRO A 101 -6.28 -18.41 39.48
C PRO A 101 -7.44 -19.22 38.89
N ALA A 102 -7.35 -20.55 38.87
CA ALA A 102 -8.40 -21.44 38.38
C ALA A 102 -9.49 -21.80 39.41
N GLU A 103 -9.38 -21.34 40.66
CA GLU A 103 -10.29 -21.69 41.76
C GLU A 103 -11.64 -20.97 41.67
N PHE A 104 -11.71 -19.82 40.99
CA PHE A 104 -12.91 -18.99 40.89
C PHE A 104 -13.53 -19.06 39.50
N GLU A 105 -14.78 -19.53 39.39
CA GLU A 105 -15.60 -19.42 38.17
C GLU A 105 -16.60 -18.27 38.31
N LEU A 106 -16.54 -17.29 37.41
CA LEU A 106 -17.47 -16.16 37.45
C LEU A 106 -18.89 -16.57 37.04
N PRO A 107 -19.93 -16.00 37.68
CA PRO A 107 -21.33 -16.31 37.36
C PRO A 107 -21.68 -16.08 35.89
N GLY A 108 -22.44 -17.02 35.29
CA GLY A 108 -22.78 -17.06 33.86
C GLY A 108 -23.57 -15.85 33.32
N ASN A 109 -24.18 -15.05 34.20
CA ASN A 109 -24.99 -13.88 33.86
C ASN A 109 -24.15 -12.62 33.60
N LEU A 110 -22.85 -12.66 33.88
CA LEU A 110 -21.96 -11.52 33.70
C LEU A 110 -21.36 -11.49 32.29
N GLN A 111 -21.27 -10.30 31.70
CA GLN A 111 -20.56 -10.05 30.44
C GLN A 111 -19.33 -9.21 30.74
N LEU A 112 -18.17 -9.65 30.26
CA LEU A 112 -16.90 -8.96 30.45
C LEU A 112 -16.43 -8.32 29.16
N ASP A 113 -16.02 -7.06 29.24
CA ASP A 113 -15.47 -6.31 28.12
C ASP A 113 -13.97 -6.61 27.98
N CYS A 114 -13.61 -7.48 27.05
CA CYS A 114 -12.23 -7.80 26.73
C CYS A 114 -11.62 -6.79 25.75
N LEU A 115 -10.42 -6.32 26.06
CA LEU A 115 -9.68 -5.36 25.23
C LEU A 115 -8.75 -6.04 24.22
N HIS A 116 -8.21 -7.21 24.56
CA HIS A 116 -7.24 -7.97 23.76
C HIS A 116 -7.46 -9.48 23.87
N GLY A 117 -6.75 -10.27 23.06
CA GLY A 117 -6.83 -11.74 23.09
C GLY A 117 -7.92 -12.33 22.18
N GLN A 118 -8.57 -11.51 21.36
CA GLN A 118 -9.67 -11.93 20.47
C GLN A 118 -9.29 -13.11 19.57
N HIS A 119 -8.11 -13.10 18.92
CA HIS A 119 -7.68 -14.21 18.06
C HIS A 119 -7.46 -15.51 18.85
N ARG A 120 -7.00 -15.40 20.10
CA ARG A 120 -6.74 -16.55 20.98
C ARG A 120 -8.04 -17.16 21.48
N ILE A 121 -8.99 -16.33 21.90
CA ILE A 121 -10.33 -16.77 22.32
C ILE A 121 -11.08 -17.42 21.15
N LEU A 122 -11.00 -16.86 19.93
CA LEU A 122 -11.60 -17.46 18.74
C LEU A 122 -10.95 -18.80 18.37
N ALA A 123 -9.61 -18.87 18.40
CA ALA A 123 -8.89 -20.12 18.19
C ALA A 123 -9.27 -21.19 19.23
N ALA A 124 -9.40 -20.79 20.49
CA ALA A 124 -9.79 -21.66 21.60
C ALA A 124 -11.24 -22.13 21.46
N ALA A 125 -12.17 -21.26 21.07
CA ALA A 125 -13.58 -21.61 20.86
C ALA A 125 -13.76 -22.66 19.75
N GLU A 126 -12.93 -22.61 18.71
CA GLU A 126 -12.92 -23.57 17.62
C GLU A 126 -12.17 -24.88 17.93
N PHE A 127 -11.18 -24.84 18.84
CA PHE A 127 -10.33 -25.98 19.17
C PHE A 127 -10.84 -26.80 20.38
N LEU A 128 -11.41 -26.13 21.40
CA LEU A 128 -11.79 -26.76 22.66
C LEU A 128 -13.17 -27.44 22.60
N PRO A 129 -13.34 -28.61 23.25
CA PRO A 129 -14.62 -29.27 23.38
C PRO A 129 -15.60 -28.42 24.20
N PRO A 130 -16.93 -28.55 23.99
CA PRO A 130 -17.93 -27.67 24.61
C PRO A 130 -17.86 -27.58 26.15
N GLY A 131 -17.40 -28.62 26.84
CA GLY A 131 -17.25 -28.63 28.30
C GLY A 131 -16.05 -27.83 28.82
N ASP A 132 -15.02 -27.62 27.98
CA ASP A 132 -13.76 -26.95 28.37
C ASP A 132 -13.63 -25.55 27.76
N ARG A 133 -14.72 -24.94 27.28
CA ARG A 133 -14.72 -23.60 26.70
C ARG A 133 -14.66 -22.51 27.78
N TRP A 134 -13.52 -22.38 28.41
CA TRP A 134 -13.21 -21.35 29.37
C TRP A 134 -11.79 -20.82 29.19
N TRP A 135 -11.52 -19.63 29.72
CA TRP A 135 -10.20 -19.02 29.71
C TRP A 135 -9.92 -18.32 31.03
N LEU A 136 -8.64 -18.22 31.42
CA LEU A 136 -8.22 -17.37 32.54
C LEU A 136 -8.28 -15.90 32.13
N VAL A 137 -8.98 -15.11 32.92
CA VAL A 137 -9.22 -13.69 32.63
C VAL A 137 -8.75 -12.85 33.80
N ASP A 138 -7.89 -11.87 33.50
CA ASP A 138 -7.43 -10.88 34.46
C ASP A 138 -8.43 -9.73 34.51
N ILE A 139 -8.99 -9.48 35.68
CA ILE A 139 -10.10 -8.55 35.89
C ILE A 139 -9.57 -7.19 36.36
N TYR A 140 -9.97 -6.15 35.63
CA TYR A 140 -9.62 -4.75 35.90
C TYR A 140 -10.87 -3.88 36.05
N GLY A 141 -10.80 -2.85 36.91
CA GLY A 141 -11.87 -1.88 37.05
C GLY A 141 -11.94 -0.89 35.87
N ASP A 142 -13.15 -0.46 35.49
CA ASP A 142 -13.47 0.37 34.30
C ASP A 142 -12.89 1.82 34.29
N GLY A 143 -11.89 2.12 35.13
CA GLY A 143 -11.23 3.44 35.23
C GLY A 143 -10.09 3.66 34.24
N GLN A 144 -8.95 4.21 34.72
CA GLN A 144 -7.75 4.50 33.90
C GLN A 144 -7.14 3.26 33.22
N SER A 145 -7.53 2.06 33.65
CA SER A 145 -7.15 0.78 33.08
C SER A 145 -7.54 0.64 31.60
N ARG A 146 -8.66 1.22 31.13
CA ARG A 146 -9.04 1.09 29.71
C ARG A 146 -7.97 1.66 28.75
N GLN A 147 -7.36 2.79 29.10
CA GLN A 147 -6.30 3.41 28.29
C GLN A 147 -5.02 2.58 28.40
N VAL A 148 -4.61 2.22 29.61
CA VAL A 148 -3.41 1.42 29.88
C VAL A 148 -3.43 0.09 29.15
N PHE A 149 -4.56 -0.63 29.16
CA PHE A 149 -4.70 -1.90 28.44
C PHE A 149 -4.85 -1.73 26.94
N ARG A 150 -5.50 -0.67 26.44
CA ARG A 150 -5.46 -0.38 24.99
C ARG A 150 -4.03 -0.17 24.49
N GLU A 151 -3.19 0.39 25.34
CA GLU A 151 -1.83 0.82 25.02
C GLU A 151 -0.78 -0.27 25.27
N GLY A 152 -1.07 -1.21 26.17
CA GLY A 152 -0.12 -2.16 26.69
C GLY A 152 -0.16 -3.56 26.07
N HIS A 153 0.97 -4.24 26.18
CA HIS A 153 1.27 -5.47 25.46
C HIS A 153 0.48 -6.67 26.02
N SER A 154 -0.19 -7.41 25.14
CA SER A 154 -0.53 -8.82 25.35
C SER A 154 0.06 -9.64 24.20
N TYR A 155 0.61 -10.81 24.55
CA TYR A 155 1.50 -11.68 23.79
C TYR A 155 0.89 -12.34 22.53
N SER A 156 0.21 -11.58 21.67
CA SER A 156 -0.31 -12.08 20.41
C SER A 156 0.10 -11.17 19.26
N THR A 157 1.24 -11.50 18.64
CA THR A 157 1.83 -10.91 17.42
C THR A 157 2.20 -9.41 17.46
N ASN A 158 3.37 -9.06 16.92
CA ASN A 158 3.79 -7.66 16.75
C ASN A 158 2.81 -6.90 15.84
N PHE A 159 2.52 -5.63 16.17
CA PHE A 159 1.76 -4.74 15.28
C PHE A 159 2.47 -4.64 13.92
N THR A 160 1.70 -4.62 12.84
CA THR A 160 2.24 -4.31 11.52
C THR A 160 2.73 -2.85 11.48
N ASP A 161 3.62 -2.56 10.52
CA ASP A 161 4.11 -1.20 10.29
C ASP A 161 2.93 -0.24 10.02
N GLY A 162 1.91 -0.69 9.30
CA GLY A 162 0.69 0.06 9.00
C GLY A 162 -0.21 0.34 10.18
N GLU A 163 -0.47 -0.66 11.03
CA GLU A 163 -1.25 -0.45 12.25
C GLU A 163 -0.53 0.51 13.19
N THR A 164 0.80 0.39 13.30
CA THR A 164 1.63 1.30 14.09
C THR A 164 1.58 2.72 13.54
N PHE A 165 1.67 2.89 12.22
CA PHE A 165 1.55 4.19 11.57
C PHE A 165 0.15 4.80 11.77
N ARG A 166 -0.92 4.02 11.56
CA ARG A 166 -2.29 4.46 11.79
C ARG A 166 -2.49 4.94 13.22
N GLN A 167 -2.05 4.16 14.20
CA GLN A 167 -2.17 4.50 15.61
C GLN A 167 -1.37 5.77 15.95
N LEU A 168 -0.15 5.91 15.41
CA LEU A 168 0.67 7.11 15.54
C LEU A 168 -0.10 8.35 15.07
N ARG A 169 -0.72 8.30 13.88
CA ARG A 169 -1.50 9.42 13.33
C ARG A 169 -2.72 9.74 14.19
N VAL A 170 -3.44 8.73 14.68
CA VAL A 170 -4.58 8.94 15.60
C VAL A 170 -4.14 9.61 16.90
N CYS A 171 -3.03 9.18 17.51
CA CYS A 171 -2.48 9.83 18.69
C CYS A 171 -2.09 11.30 18.41
N GLN A 172 -1.49 11.57 17.25
CA GLN A 172 -1.16 12.94 16.83
C GLN A 172 -2.40 13.82 16.65
N PHE A 173 -3.50 13.30 16.08
CA PHE A 173 -4.77 14.03 15.98
C PHE A 173 -5.39 14.32 17.35
N ASN A 174 -5.25 13.39 18.29
CA ASN A 174 -5.80 13.52 19.65
C ASN A 174 -4.89 14.32 20.62
N GLY A 175 -3.70 14.74 20.18
CA GLY A 175 -2.72 15.41 21.04
C GLY A 175 -2.08 14.51 22.10
N ASP A 176 -2.21 13.18 21.96
CA ASP A 176 -1.67 12.19 22.90
C ASP A 176 -0.17 11.93 22.62
N ARG A 177 0.69 12.69 23.33
CA ARG A 177 2.15 12.57 23.21
C ARG A 177 2.68 11.22 23.70
N ALA A 178 2.10 10.68 24.79
CA ALA A 178 2.52 9.39 25.32
C ALA A 178 2.21 8.26 24.32
N GLY A 179 1.04 8.33 23.66
CA GLY A 179 0.66 7.44 22.55
C GLY A 179 1.61 7.52 21.36
N GLU A 180 2.01 8.73 20.97
CA GLU A 180 2.98 8.94 19.90
C GLU A 180 4.33 8.30 20.23
N ASP A 181 4.89 8.58 21.41
CA ASP A 181 6.19 8.07 21.84
C ASP A 181 6.20 6.53 21.89
N ARG A 182 5.10 5.93 22.36
CA ARG A 182 4.91 4.47 22.34
C ARG A 182 4.89 3.90 20.93
N CYS A 183 4.19 4.54 19.99
CA CYS A 183 4.17 4.09 18.61
C CYS A 183 5.56 4.20 17.97
N ARG A 184 6.30 5.27 18.27
CA ARG A 184 7.68 5.46 17.79
C ARG A 184 8.64 4.41 18.35
N ALA A 185 8.50 4.02 19.61
CA ALA A 185 9.32 2.97 20.23
C ALA A 185 9.17 1.61 19.52
N ARG A 186 8.03 1.34 18.87
CA ARG A 186 7.79 0.11 18.08
C ARG A 186 8.50 0.09 16.73
N ILE A 187 9.02 1.24 16.27
CA ILE A 187 9.59 1.41 14.95
C ILE A 187 11.11 1.32 15.04
N THR A 188 11.71 0.46 14.21
CA THR A 188 13.18 0.37 14.12
C THR A 188 13.80 1.69 13.65
N ALA A 189 15.01 2.03 14.10
CA ALA A 189 15.69 3.28 13.75
C ALA A 189 15.73 3.61 12.23
N ASN A 190 15.90 2.59 11.37
CA ASN A 190 15.86 2.80 9.91
C ASN A 190 14.48 3.24 9.42
N LYS A 191 13.43 2.58 9.89
CA LYS A 191 12.03 2.91 9.57
C LYS A 191 11.62 4.24 10.18
N GLU A 192 12.17 4.61 11.34
CA GLU A 192 11.91 5.91 11.98
C GLU A 192 12.42 7.07 11.12
N ARG A 193 13.60 6.91 10.50
CA ARG A 193 14.11 7.89 9.54
C ARG A 193 13.16 8.07 8.35
N ASP A 194 12.62 6.99 7.81
CA ASP A 194 11.71 7.04 6.66
C ASP A 194 10.31 7.54 7.05
N LEU A 195 9.84 7.21 8.26
CA LEU A 195 8.66 7.83 8.88
C LEU A 195 8.84 9.34 8.98
N ASN A 196 9.96 9.82 9.53
CA ASN A 196 10.23 11.24 9.69
C ASN A 196 10.33 11.97 8.35
N LYS A 197 10.79 11.30 7.29
CA LYS A 197 10.73 11.84 5.92
C LYS A 197 9.30 11.87 5.38
N LEU A 198 8.51 10.82 5.61
CA LEU A 198 7.10 10.73 5.19
C LEU A 198 6.27 11.81 5.88
N LEU A 199 6.42 12.02 7.20
CA LEU A 199 5.67 13.02 7.96
C LEU A 199 5.93 14.46 7.49
N LYS A 200 7.07 14.72 6.83
CA LYS A 200 7.38 16.02 6.22
C LYS A 200 6.70 16.21 4.85
N ARG A 201 6.09 15.17 4.28
CA ARG A 201 5.45 15.16 2.96
C ARG A 201 3.95 15.37 3.10
N GLY A 202 3.54 16.62 3.31
CA GLY A 202 2.14 16.97 3.63
C GLY A 202 1.10 16.35 2.71
N LEU A 203 1.33 16.34 1.38
CA LEU A 203 0.42 15.71 0.42
C LEU A 203 0.22 14.22 0.69
N LEU A 204 1.31 13.46 0.81
CA LEU A 204 1.24 12.01 1.07
C LEU A 204 0.62 11.69 2.42
N VAL A 205 0.92 12.50 3.45
CA VAL A 205 0.35 12.32 4.79
C VAL A 205 -1.14 12.56 4.78
N ASN A 206 -1.61 13.67 4.19
CA ASN A 206 -3.04 13.98 4.09
C ASN A 206 -3.80 12.87 3.36
N ALA A 207 -3.20 12.36 2.29
CA ALA A 207 -3.81 11.32 1.47
C ALA A 207 -3.86 9.97 2.21
N LEU A 208 -2.82 9.63 3.00
CA LEU A 208 -2.84 8.48 3.91
C LEU A 208 -3.82 8.67 5.07
N ASP A 209 -3.93 9.89 5.60
CA ASP A 209 -4.83 10.22 6.71
C ASP A 209 -6.31 10.02 6.32
N SER A 210 -6.64 10.27 5.04
CA SER A 210 -7.98 9.99 4.50
C SER A 210 -8.40 8.50 4.63
N LEU A 211 -7.43 7.59 4.74
CA LEU A 211 -7.64 6.14 4.84
C LEU A 211 -7.67 5.61 6.28
N LEU A 212 -7.40 6.46 7.29
CA LEU A 212 -7.42 6.06 8.70
C LEU A 212 -8.75 5.42 9.14
N PRO A 213 -9.93 5.84 8.66
CA PRO A 213 -11.20 5.20 9.04
C PRO A 213 -11.30 3.71 8.63
N MET A 214 -10.65 3.31 7.54
CA MET A 214 -10.75 1.97 6.98
C MET A 214 -9.63 1.07 7.48
N LYS A 215 -9.84 0.45 8.65
CA LYS A 215 -8.85 -0.39 9.35
C LYS A 215 -8.26 -1.51 8.49
N GLY A 216 -9.07 -2.14 7.64
CA GLY A 216 -8.68 -3.29 6.82
C GLY A 216 -7.57 -3.03 5.79
N HIS A 217 -7.29 -1.77 5.44
CA HIS A 217 -6.25 -1.44 4.45
C HIS A 217 -4.83 -1.39 5.01
N TRP A 218 -4.67 -1.24 6.32
CA TRP A 218 -3.37 -0.95 6.94
C TRP A 218 -2.40 -2.14 7.09
N PRO A 219 -2.83 -3.41 7.25
CA PRO A 219 -1.91 -4.54 7.35
C PRO A 219 -0.83 -4.65 6.24
N PRO A 220 -1.13 -4.40 4.95
CA PRO A 220 -0.12 -4.41 3.87
C PRO A 220 0.73 -3.13 3.75
N PHE A 221 0.62 -2.17 4.66
CA PHE A 221 1.45 -0.97 4.65
C PHE A 221 2.82 -1.27 5.29
N TYR A 222 3.90 -1.10 4.53
CA TYR A 222 5.27 -1.40 4.98
C TYR A 222 6.13 -0.15 5.01
N LEU A 223 6.47 0.33 6.21
CA LEU A 223 7.36 1.49 6.41
C LEU A 223 8.74 1.24 5.79
N GLY A 224 9.21 -0.01 5.82
CA GLY A 224 10.50 -0.39 5.23
C GLY A 224 10.60 -0.29 3.70
N SER A 225 9.48 -0.13 2.97
CA SER A 225 9.49 0.13 1.52
C SER A 225 9.34 1.61 1.18
N MET A 226 9.21 2.49 2.18
CA MET A 226 8.97 3.91 1.95
C MET A 226 10.20 4.65 1.42
N ASP A 227 11.40 4.14 1.66
CA ASP A 227 12.64 4.72 1.14
C ASP A 227 12.61 4.81 -0.40
N VAL A 228 12.15 3.75 -1.06
CA VAL A 228 11.94 3.69 -2.51
C VAL A 228 10.99 4.80 -2.95
N PHE A 229 9.81 4.88 -2.32
CA PHE A 229 8.78 5.82 -2.77
C PHE A 229 9.15 7.28 -2.51
N LEU A 230 9.74 7.55 -1.35
CA LEU A 230 10.21 8.88 -0.98
C LEU A 230 11.38 9.36 -1.84
N SER A 231 12.14 8.43 -2.44
CA SER A 231 13.25 8.75 -3.36
C SER A 231 12.78 9.21 -4.75
N MET A 232 11.61 8.74 -5.20
CA MET A 232 10.99 9.11 -6.48
C MET A 232 10.55 10.57 -6.51
N ARG A 233 10.16 11.12 -5.35
CA ARG A 233 9.63 12.48 -5.19
C ARG A 233 8.45 12.82 -6.10
N CYS A 234 7.64 11.82 -6.41
CA CYS A 234 6.44 11.94 -7.23
C CYS A 234 5.20 12.23 -6.37
N ASP A 235 5.34 13.06 -5.33
CA ASP A 235 4.33 13.23 -4.28
C ASP A 235 2.95 13.58 -4.86
N GLU A 236 2.88 14.49 -5.83
CA GLU A 236 1.63 14.89 -6.48
C GLU A 236 1.02 13.76 -7.31
N VAL A 237 1.84 13.01 -8.05
CA VAL A 237 1.37 11.87 -8.85
C VAL A 237 0.85 10.76 -7.94
N CYS A 238 1.56 10.48 -6.85
CA CYS A 238 1.14 9.52 -5.82
C CYS A 238 -0.17 9.97 -5.16
N SER A 239 -0.24 11.22 -4.67
CA SER A 239 -1.41 11.77 -3.96
C SER A 239 -2.65 11.83 -4.87
N SER A 240 -2.52 12.45 -6.05
CA SER A 240 -3.66 12.73 -6.94
C SER A 240 -4.23 11.49 -7.65
N SER A 241 -3.38 10.53 -8.04
CA SER A 241 -3.85 9.36 -8.81
C SER A 241 -4.40 8.23 -7.95
N SER A 242 -3.97 8.15 -6.69
CA SER A 242 -4.13 6.93 -5.88
C SER A 242 -4.75 7.14 -4.50
N TYR A 243 -4.32 8.17 -3.75
CA TYR A 243 -4.66 8.30 -2.33
C TYR A 243 -5.79 9.30 -2.04
N ASP A 244 -5.81 10.48 -2.68
CA ASP A 244 -6.83 11.52 -2.40
C ASP A 244 -8.15 11.29 -3.15
N ILE A 245 -8.09 10.56 -4.26
CA ILE A 245 -9.23 10.42 -5.19
C ILE A 245 -9.61 8.95 -5.32
N ARG A 246 -8.75 8.10 -5.89
CA ARG A 246 -9.19 6.78 -6.37
C ARG A 246 -9.60 5.81 -5.25
N LEU A 247 -8.78 5.66 -4.20
CA LEU A 247 -9.07 4.68 -3.15
C LEU A 247 -10.25 5.12 -2.27
N PRO A 248 -10.28 6.33 -1.69
CA PRO A 248 -11.44 6.80 -0.93
C PRO A 248 -12.72 6.85 -1.77
N THR A 249 -12.67 7.31 -3.03
CA THR A 249 -13.87 7.36 -3.89
C THR A 249 -14.36 5.97 -4.29
N THR A 250 -13.47 5.00 -4.56
CA THR A 250 -13.92 3.64 -4.90
C THR A 250 -14.59 2.98 -3.70
N TRP A 251 -13.97 3.05 -2.51
CA TRP A 251 -14.52 2.44 -1.30
C TRP A 251 -15.72 3.22 -0.74
N GLY A 252 -15.73 4.55 -0.88
CA GLY A 252 -16.90 5.41 -0.68
C GLY A 252 -18.07 5.00 -1.57
N GLY A 253 -17.83 4.87 -2.87
CA GLY A 253 -18.83 4.38 -3.83
C GLY A 253 -19.35 2.99 -3.49
N ILE A 254 -18.49 2.03 -3.13
CA ILE A 254 -18.93 0.68 -2.69
C ILE A 254 -19.87 0.78 -1.48
N LEU A 255 -19.51 1.59 -0.49
CA LEU A 255 -20.24 1.71 0.77
C LEU A 255 -21.38 2.74 0.75
N GLY A 256 -21.61 3.39 -0.40
CA GLY A 256 -22.68 4.37 -0.58
C GLY A 256 -22.43 5.71 0.13
N GLU A 257 -21.17 6.12 0.24
CA GLU A 257 -20.70 7.37 0.87
C GLU A 257 -21.05 7.50 2.38
N GLN A 258 -21.44 6.40 3.01
CA GLN A 258 -21.73 6.35 4.43
C GLN A 258 -20.43 6.21 5.24
N ARG A 259 -19.89 7.35 5.70
CA ARG A 259 -18.64 7.38 6.50
C ARG A 259 -18.62 6.44 7.71
N PRO A 260 -19.72 6.24 8.47
CA PRO A 260 -19.72 5.27 9.58
C PRO A 260 -19.41 3.84 9.11
N SER A 261 -19.72 3.50 7.86
CA SER A 261 -19.52 2.16 7.31
C SER A 261 -18.05 1.82 7.05
N PHE A 262 -17.17 2.81 6.99
CA PHE A 262 -15.73 2.60 6.77
C PHE A 262 -15.07 1.81 7.90
N GLN A 263 -15.59 1.87 9.12
CA GLN A 263 -15.07 1.10 10.26
C GLN A 263 -15.32 -0.41 10.12
N HIS A 264 -16.29 -0.80 9.29
CA HIS A 264 -16.68 -2.19 9.04
C HIS A 264 -15.88 -2.83 7.89
N VAL A 265 -14.93 -2.10 7.31
CA VAL A 265 -14.00 -2.64 6.32
C VAL A 265 -12.88 -3.38 7.05
N ASP A 266 -12.99 -4.70 7.09
CA ASP A 266 -11.96 -5.59 7.63
C ASP A 266 -10.92 -5.99 6.58
N GLN A 267 -9.79 -6.54 7.04
CA GLN A 267 -8.68 -6.95 6.17
C GLN A 267 -9.10 -8.04 5.17
N ARG A 268 -9.91 -9.01 5.60
CA ARG A 268 -10.31 -10.13 4.76
C ARG A 268 -11.19 -9.66 3.60
N THR A 269 -12.11 -8.72 3.88
CA THR A 269 -12.90 -8.06 2.83
C THR A 269 -12.00 -7.36 1.81
N VAL A 270 -11.00 -6.59 2.24
CA VAL A 270 -10.06 -5.92 1.32
C VAL A 270 -9.29 -6.94 0.47
N GLU A 271 -8.77 -8.01 1.08
CA GLU A 271 -8.02 -9.06 0.38
C GLU A 271 -8.85 -9.79 -0.68
N LEU A 272 -10.13 -10.03 -0.41
CA LEU A 272 -11.05 -10.73 -1.32
C LEU A 272 -11.46 -9.86 -2.51
N VAL A 273 -11.50 -8.54 -2.32
CA VAL A 273 -12.05 -7.58 -3.28
C VAL A 273 -10.97 -6.92 -4.15
N GLN A 274 -9.78 -6.64 -3.60
CA GLN A 274 -8.72 -5.93 -4.33
C GLN A 274 -8.34 -6.60 -5.66
N LEU A 275 -7.93 -5.80 -6.65
CA LEU A 275 -7.54 -6.21 -8.01
C LEU A 275 -8.64 -6.87 -8.86
N ARG A 276 -9.85 -7.06 -8.33
CA ARG A 276 -10.99 -7.55 -9.11
C ARG A 276 -11.61 -6.43 -9.93
N VAL A 277 -12.21 -6.81 -11.06
CA VAL A 277 -12.90 -5.92 -12.00
C VAL A 277 -14.29 -6.50 -12.31
N PRO A 278 -15.21 -6.56 -11.34
CA PRO A 278 -16.45 -7.30 -11.49
C PRO A 278 -17.42 -6.74 -12.55
N GLY A 279 -17.28 -5.47 -12.94
CA GLY A 279 -18.05 -4.88 -14.03
C GLY A 279 -17.67 -5.43 -15.42
N VAL A 280 -16.44 -5.95 -15.55
CA VAL A 280 -15.90 -6.46 -16.83
C VAL A 280 -15.70 -7.99 -16.79
N SER A 281 -15.28 -8.52 -15.64
CA SER A 281 -14.96 -9.95 -15.47
C SER A 281 -16.12 -10.71 -14.85
N ALA A 282 -16.74 -11.60 -15.64
CA ALA A 282 -17.81 -12.48 -15.17
C ALA A 282 -17.35 -13.40 -14.01
N LEU A 283 -16.08 -13.83 -14.01
CA LEU A 283 -15.51 -14.65 -12.93
C LEU A 283 -15.38 -13.86 -11.63
N ASP A 284 -14.95 -12.59 -11.70
CA ASP A 284 -14.88 -11.73 -10.53
C ASP A 284 -16.27 -11.42 -9.97
N ALA A 285 -17.23 -11.14 -10.86
CA ALA A 285 -18.61 -10.91 -10.48
C ALA A 285 -19.21 -12.14 -9.75
N ALA A 286 -19.05 -13.34 -10.32
CA ALA A 286 -19.53 -14.58 -9.71
C ALA A 286 -18.88 -14.84 -8.33
N PHE A 287 -17.56 -14.63 -8.23
CA PHE A 287 -16.84 -14.80 -6.96
C PHE A 287 -17.33 -13.83 -5.88
N LEU A 288 -17.52 -12.55 -6.23
CA LEU A 288 -17.96 -11.53 -5.29
C LEU A 288 -19.41 -11.76 -4.85
N ARG A 289 -20.31 -12.16 -5.76
CA ARG A 289 -21.69 -12.57 -5.40
C ARG A 289 -21.68 -13.72 -4.41
N GLY A 290 -20.93 -14.79 -4.71
CA GLY A 290 -20.80 -15.94 -3.81
C GLY A 290 -20.27 -15.54 -2.43
N SER A 291 -19.27 -14.65 -2.39
CA SER A 291 -18.65 -14.19 -1.14
C SER A 291 -19.55 -13.23 -0.34
N MET A 292 -20.41 -12.46 -1.01
CA MET A 292 -21.47 -11.66 -0.37
C MET A 292 -22.54 -12.56 0.25
N GLN A 293 -23.01 -13.58 -0.50
CA GLN A 293 -24.04 -14.52 -0.06
C GLN A 293 -23.57 -15.38 1.11
N SER A 294 -22.33 -15.83 1.10
CA SER A 294 -21.74 -16.63 2.19
C SER A 294 -21.38 -15.81 3.43
N GLY A 295 -21.59 -14.49 3.43
CA GLY A 295 -21.26 -13.61 4.54
C GLY A 295 -19.77 -13.35 4.77
N HIS A 296 -18.89 -13.73 3.82
CA HIS A 296 -17.45 -13.50 3.95
C HIS A 296 -17.05 -12.05 3.67
N LEU A 297 -17.82 -11.33 2.87
CA LEU A 297 -17.64 -9.90 2.61
C LEU A 297 -18.48 -9.07 3.57
N PHE A 298 -17.84 -8.07 4.18
CA PHE A 298 -18.43 -7.14 5.14
C PHE A 298 -19.21 -7.88 6.26
N PRO A 299 -18.59 -8.78 7.03
CA PRO A 299 -19.27 -9.63 8.00
C PRO A 299 -19.93 -8.83 9.15
N GLU A 300 -19.42 -7.63 9.46
CA GLU A 300 -19.99 -6.74 10.46
C GLU A 300 -21.30 -6.06 9.97
N ILE A 301 -21.54 -6.00 8.66
CA ILE A 301 -22.75 -5.39 8.07
C ILE A 301 -23.82 -6.47 7.91
N ARG A 302 -24.82 -6.44 8.79
CA ARG A 302 -25.92 -7.44 8.84
C ARG A 302 -27.20 -7.02 8.12
N ASP A 303 -27.42 -5.72 7.90
CA ASP A 303 -28.64 -5.23 7.25
C ASP A 303 -28.73 -5.75 5.79
N PRO A 304 -29.76 -6.54 5.43
CA PRO A 304 -29.90 -7.10 4.08
C PRO A 304 -29.99 -6.03 2.98
N THR A 305 -30.65 -4.91 3.26
CA THR A 305 -30.83 -3.82 2.28
C THR A 305 -29.50 -3.15 1.96
N MET A 306 -28.72 -2.83 3.00
CA MET A 306 -27.38 -2.28 2.86
C MET A 306 -26.44 -3.27 2.14
N ARG A 307 -26.49 -4.56 2.47
CA ARG A 307 -25.68 -5.59 1.80
C ARG A 307 -26.01 -5.68 0.31
N ALA A 308 -27.29 -5.69 -0.06
CA ALA A 308 -27.71 -5.70 -1.46
C ALA A 308 -27.23 -4.45 -2.22
N GLY A 309 -27.31 -3.28 -1.58
CA GLY A 309 -26.78 -2.04 -2.16
C GLY A 309 -25.27 -2.07 -2.36
N ILE A 310 -24.51 -2.61 -1.40
CA ILE A 310 -23.05 -2.79 -1.51
C ILE A 310 -22.73 -3.74 -2.66
N GLU A 311 -23.41 -4.88 -2.74
CA GLU A 311 -23.22 -5.85 -3.82
C GLU A 311 -23.46 -5.21 -5.19
N GLN A 312 -24.57 -4.50 -5.37
CA GLN A 312 -24.91 -3.84 -6.62
C GLN A 312 -23.83 -2.82 -7.06
N ARG A 313 -23.34 -1.99 -6.13
CA ARG A 313 -22.30 -0.99 -6.43
C ARG A 313 -20.95 -1.64 -6.69
N LEU A 314 -20.61 -2.67 -5.92
CA LEU A 314 -19.38 -3.44 -6.10
C LEU A 314 -19.33 -4.07 -7.49
N LEU A 315 -20.43 -4.66 -7.95
CA LEU A 315 -20.51 -5.32 -9.26
C LEU A 315 -20.45 -4.38 -10.47
N ARG A 316 -20.62 -3.07 -10.28
CA ARG A 316 -20.54 -2.06 -11.35
C ARG A 316 -19.13 -1.53 -11.57
N ILE A 317 -18.14 -1.98 -10.80
CA ILE A 317 -16.79 -1.45 -10.89
C ILE A 317 -16.07 -2.03 -12.10
N GLU A 318 -15.79 -1.18 -13.07
CA GLU A 318 -15.15 -1.52 -14.35
C GLU A 318 -13.63 -1.33 -14.35
N HIS A 319 -13.04 -1.00 -13.20
CA HIS A 319 -11.59 -0.90 -13.02
C HIS A 319 -11.10 -1.78 -11.87
N PRO A 320 -9.80 -2.11 -11.79
CA PRO A 320 -9.25 -2.83 -10.65
C PRO A 320 -9.55 -2.08 -9.34
N ILE A 321 -10.13 -2.81 -8.38
CA ILE A 321 -10.45 -2.22 -7.07
C ILE A 321 -9.15 -1.96 -6.31
N PRO A 322 -8.86 -0.70 -5.94
CA PRO A 322 -7.58 -0.31 -5.34
C PRO A 322 -7.52 -0.68 -3.86
N SER A 323 -6.31 -0.95 -3.36
CA SER A 323 -6.02 -1.07 -1.93
C SER A 323 -4.63 -0.49 -1.64
N ILE A 324 -4.26 -0.30 -0.36
CA ILE A 324 -2.89 0.07 -0.01
C ILE A 324 -1.88 -0.96 -0.57
N TYR A 325 -2.24 -2.24 -0.61
CA TYR A 325 -1.39 -3.25 -1.24
C TYR A 325 -1.17 -2.98 -2.73
N THR A 326 -2.22 -2.74 -3.51
CA THR A 326 -2.09 -2.51 -4.96
C THR A 326 -1.29 -1.25 -5.24
N LEU A 327 -1.46 -0.24 -4.41
CA LEU A 327 -0.75 1.03 -4.51
C LEU A 327 0.77 0.86 -4.34
N PHE A 328 1.22 0.09 -3.35
CA PHE A 328 2.64 -0.22 -3.22
C PHE A 328 3.18 -0.99 -4.44
N LYS A 329 2.34 -1.80 -5.12
CA LYS A 329 2.71 -2.46 -6.37
C LYS A 329 2.81 -1.47 -7.53
N ASP A 330 1.82 -0.58 -7.68
CA ASP A 330 1.79 0.45 -8.72
C ASP A 330 2.97 1.41 -8.60
N LEU A 331 3.32 1.81 -7.37
CA LEU A 331 4.46 2.68 -7.11
C LEU A 331 5.80 2.00 -7.43
N ARG A 332 5.93 0.69 -7.18
CA ARG A 332 7.12 -0.08 -7.59
C ARG A 332 7.22 -0.21 -9.10
N TYR A 333 6.09 -0.37 -9.78
CA TYR A 333 6.04 -0.36 -11.25
C TYR A 333 6.43 1.01 -11.82
N LEU A 334 6.04 2.10 -11.16
CA LEU A 334 6.37 3.48 -11.56
C LEU A 334 7.83 3.86 -11.31
N GLU A 335 8.51 3.19 -10.39
CA GLU A 335 9.86 3.56 -9.92
C GLU A 335 10.90 3.69 -11.05
N PRO A 336 11.06 2.72 -11.98
CA PRO A 336 12.03 2.86 -13.07
C PRO A 336 11.75 4.07 -13.97
N ALA A 337 10.48 4.33 -14.28
CA ALA A 337 10.07 5.48 -15.08
C ALA A 337 10.33 6.80 -14.32
N ALA A 338 10.00 6.87 -13.03
CA ALA A 338 10.28 8.03 -12.20
C ALA A 338 11.79 8.34 -12.12
N LYS A 339 12.64 7.30 -12.02
CA LYS A 339 14.10 7.45 -12.06
C LYS A 339 14.59 7.98 -13.42
N ALA A 340 14.05 7.46 -14.52
CA ALA A 340 14.38 7.91 -15.87
C ALA A 340 14.03 9.39 -16.08
N VAL A 341 12.81 9.81 -15.69
CA VAL A 341 12.39 11.22 -15.79
C VAL A 341 13.23 12.11 -14.87
N LYS A 342 13.52 11.66 -13.64
CA LYS A 342 14.38 12.39 -12.69
C LYS A 342 15.80 12.61 -13.23
N ALA A 343 16.31 11.70 -14.05
CA ALA A 343 17.64 11.81 -14.66
C ALA A 343 17.75 12.95 -15.69
N LEU A 344 16.61 13.46 -16.20
CA LEU A 344 16.56 14.62 -17.10
C LEU A 344 16.73 15.95 -16.34
N LEU A 345 16.59 15.95 -15.02
CA LEU A 345 16.58 17.18 -14.22
C LEU A 345 18.00 17.53 -13.74
N PRO A 346 18.38 18.83 -13.69
CA PRO A 346 19.70 19.30 -13.23
C PRO A 346 19.96 19.12 -11.72
N GLY A 347 19.27 18.20 -11.05
CA GLY A 347 19.36 17.94 -9.62
C GLY A 347 18.09 18.35 -8.88
N LEU A 348 17.56 17.43 -8.06
CA LEU A 348 16.39 17.67 -7.23
C LEU A 348 16.82 18.04 -5.81
N ALA A 349 17.13 19.30 -5.52
CA ALA A 349 17.33 19.74 -4.14
C ALA A 349 15.97 20.12 -3.52
N LYS A 350 15.47 19.26 -2.62
CA LYS A 350 14.23 19.41 -1.81
C LYS A 350 12.86 19.49 -2.53
N GLN A 351 12.79 19.78 -3.83
CA GLN A 351 11.54 19.84 -4.60
C GLN A 351 11.00 18.46 -5.03
N THR A 352 9.69 18.41 -5.35
CA THR A 352 9.05 17.27 -6.03
C THR A 352 9.42 17.23 -7.51
N LEU A 353 9.23 16.07 -8.15
CA LEU A 353 9.48 15.91 -9.58
C LEU A 353 8.59 16.87 -10.40
N ARG A 354 7.31 17.01 -10.04
CA ARG A 354 6.38 17.92 -10.71
C ARG A 354 6.81 19.38 -10.59
N GLN A 355 7.25 19.80 -9.40
CA GLN A 355 7.75 21.16 -9.17
C GLN A 355 8.99 21.45 -10.02
N SER A 356 9.94 20.52 -10.08
CA SER A 356 11.16 20.72 -10.86
C SER A 356 10.91 20.66 -12.36
N LEU A 357 9.98 19.81 -12.84
CA LEU A 357 9.51 19.85 -14.24
C LEU A 357 8.83 21.18 -14.57
N ARG A 358 8.09 21.77 -13.63
CA ARG A 358 7.48 23.09 -13.80
C ARG A 358 8.52 24.19 -13.96
N PHE A 359 9.63 24.10 -13.21
CA PHE A 359 10.71 25.10 -13.28
C PHE A 359 11.41 25.10 -14.64
N ILE A 360 11.59 23.94 -15.25
CA ILE A 360 12.23 23.82 -16.58
C ILE A 360 11.23 23.92 -17.74
N SER A 361 9.94 24.09 -17.47
CA SER A 361 8.93 24.22 -18.50
C SER A 361 9.07 25.56 -19.24
N SER A 362 9.20 25.51 -20.57
CA SER A 362 9.14 26.66 -21.48
C SER A 362 7.71 27.10 -21.78
N LEU A 363 6.70 26.31 -21.40
CA LEU A 363 5.29 26.71 -21.48
C LEU A 363 5.10 28.01 -20.67
N PRO A 364 4.64 29.12 -21.27
CA PRO A 364 4.54 30.40 -20.57
C PRO A 364 3.49 30.34 -19.46
N ALA A 365 3.86 30.77 -18.25
CA ALA A 365 2.96 30.75 -17.09
C ALA A 365 1.92 31.90 -17.09
N THR A 366 2.05 32.88 -17.99
CA THR A 366 1.32 34.15 -17.95
C THR A 366 0.89 34.64 -19.34
N ALA A 367 -0.35 34.35 -19.72
CA ALA A 367 -1.25 35.29 -20.43
C ALA A 367 -2.64 34.63 -20.55
N ALA A 368 -3.67 35.30 -20.05
CA ALA A 368 -5.07 34.84 -20.08
C ALA A 368 -5.69 34.75 -21.49
N THR A 369 -4.90 34.98 -22.54
CA THR A 369 -5.36 35.18 -23.92
C THR A 369 -4.60 34.35 -24.97
N SER A 370 -3.64 33.52 -24.58
CA SER A 370 -2.90 32.68 -25.54
C SER A 370 -3.27 31.20 -25.38
N THR A 371 -3.98 30.64 -26.36
CA THR A 371 -4.09 29.19 -26.54
C THR A 371 -2.74 28.65 -27.01
N TYR A 372 -2.08 27.87 -26.16
CA TYR A 372 -0.83 27.20 -26.52
C TYR A 372 -1.12 25.88 -27.17
N SER A 373 -0.23 25.43 -28.05
CA SER A 373 -0.29 24.13 -28.70
C SER A 373 0.84 23.23 -28.22
N LEU A 374 0.53 21.98 -27.88
CA LEU A 374 1.48 20.94 -27.46
C LEU A 374 1.38 19.75 -28.43
N ALA A 375 2.52 19.25 -28.90
CA ALA A 375 2.57 18.05 -29.73
C ALA A 375 2.51 16.79 -28.85
N ILE A 376 1.34 16.16 -28.81
CA ILE A 376 1.08 14.93 -28.08
C ILE A 376 1.44 13.72 -28.95
N GLN A 377 2.32 12.87 -28.47
CA GLN A 377 2.70 11.63 -29.13
C GLN A 377 1.54 10.59 -29.11
N ASP A 378 1.16 10.09 -30.27
CA ASP A 378 0.10 9.06 -30.44
C ASP A 378 0.65 7.67 -30.81
N SER A 379 1.83 7.63 -31.43
CA SER A 379 2.61 6.42 -31.70
C SER A 379 4.11 6.74 -31.58
N GLU A 380 5.01 5.78 -31.82
CA GLU A 380 6.45 6.07 -31.75
C GLU A 380 6.92 7.15 -32.73
N ILE A 381 6.19 7.37 -33.82
CA ILE A 381 6.54 8.32 -34.88
C ILE A 381 5.51 9.43 -35.11
N THR A 382 4.27 9.28 -34.64
CA THR A 382 3.19 10.24 -34.91
C THR A 382 2.84 11.12 -33.71
N TYR A 383 2.45 12.35 -34.00
CA TYR A 383 2.08 13.37 -33.01
C TYR A 383 0.81 14.10 -33.46
N THR A 384 -0.03 14.47 -32.52
CA THR A 384 -1.18 15.37 -32.71
C THR A 384 -1.02 16.63 -31.88
N THR A 385 -1.40 17.76 -32.46
CA THR A 385 -1.31 19.05 -31.80
C THR A 385 -2.57 19.32 -30.99
N ILE A 386 -2.43 19.49 -29.67
CA ILE A 386 -3.53 19.82 -28.76
C ILE A 386 -3.33 21.23 -28.22
N SER A 387 -4.40 22.03 -28.23
CA SER A 387 -4.38 23.37 -27.65
C SER A 387 -5.18 23.48 -26.36
N GLY A 388 -4.72 24.30 -25.41
CA GLY A 388 -5.40 24.45 -24.12
C GLY A 388 -4.73 25.40 -23.14
N SER A 389 -5.23 25.41 -21.91
CA SER A 389 -4.66 26.20 -20.81
C SER A 389 -3.36 25.60 -20.31
N PHE A 390 -2.48 26.44 -19.73
CA PHE A 390 -1.21 25.99 -19.17
C PHE A 390 -1.36 24.81 -18.18
N PRO A 391 -2.27 24.84 -17.17
CA PRO A 391 -2.39 23.73 -16.23
C PRO A 391 -2.77 22.41 -16.88
N TYR A 392 -3.64 22.45 -17.90
CA TYR A 392 -4.07 21.30 -18.65
C TYR A 392 -2.93 20.70 -19.50
N LEU A 393 -2.27 21.54 -20.30
CA LEU A 393 -1.18 21.10 -21.16
C LEU A 393 0.04 20.62 -20.38
N PHE A 394 0.36 21.27 -19.26
CA PHE A 394 1.43 20.84 -18.37
C PHE A 394 1.14 19.46 -17.76
N ASP A 395 -0.12 19.18 -17.41
CA ASP A 395 -0.50 17.87 -16.91
C ASP A 395 -0.39 16.79 -17.98
N LEU A 396 -0.84 17.08 -19.21
CA LEU A 396 -0.67 16.19 -20.36
C LEU A 396 0.81 15.91 -20.65
N ALA A 397 1.66 16.95 -20.66
CA ALA A 397 3.09 16.82 -20.87
C ALA A 397 3.75 15.88 -19.85
N ILE A 398 3.42 16.03 -18.55
CA ILE A 398 3.93 15.12 -17.51
C ILE A 398 3.44 13.69 -17.76
N ARG A 399 2.14 13.49 -17.98
CA ARG A 399 1.60 12.13 -18.20
C ARG A 399 2.24 11.48 -19.43
N GLN A 400 2.45 12.23 -20.50
CA GLN A 400 3.11 11.74 -21.71
C GLN A 400 4.55 11.34 -21.46
N LEU A 401 5.30 12.17 -20.74
CA LEU A 401 6.68 11.88 -20.38
C LEU A 401 6.79 10.60 -19.55
N PHE A 402 5.87 10.41 -18.60
CA PHE A 402 5.80 9.17 -17.82
C PHE A 402 5.36 7.96 -18.64
N LEU A 403 4.39 8.07 -19.54
CA LEU A 403 3.97 6.97 -20.41
C LEU A 403 5.13 6.51 -21.30
N CYS A 404 5.86 7.44 -21.91
CA CYS A 404 7.08 7.14 -22.67
C CYS A 404 8.14 6.45 -21.79
N ALA A 405 8.41 6.99 -20.60
CA ALA A 405 9.35 6.36 -19.67
C ALA A 405 8.90 4.96 -19.21
N LEU A 406 7.60 4.72 -19.06
CA LEU A 406 7.06 3.40 -18.76
C LEU A 406 7.32 2.42 -19.91
N ARG A 407 7.03 2.80 -21.17
CA ARG A 407 7.31 1.96 -22.35
C ARG A 407 8.77 1.51 -22.41
N TYR A 408 9.69 2.43 -22.14
CA TYR A 408 11.11 2.17 -22.33
C TYR A 408 11.78 1.49 -21.15
N PHE A 409 11.39 1.82 -19.91
CA PHE A 409 12.20 1.50 -18.73
C PHE A 409 11.55 0.56 -17.73
N THR A 410 10.33 0.06 -17.93
CA THR A 410 9.73 -0.95 -17.03
C THR A 410 10.05 -2.40 -17.41
N SER A 411 10.47 -2.65 -18.66
CA SER A 411 10.90 -4.00 -19.05
C SER A 411 12.15 -4.42 -18.25
N PRO A 412 12.19 -5.64 -17.67
CA PRO A 412 13.33 -6.11 -16.88
C PRO A 412 14.67 -6.06 -17.64
N ALA A 413 14.65 -6.21 -18.96
CA ALA A 413 15.83 -6.08 -19.81
C ALA A 413 16.41 -4.65 -19.78
N ASN A 414 15.54 -3.66 -19.64
CA ASN A 414 15.88 -2.24 -19.70
C ASN A 414 16.17 -1.66 -18.31
N VAL A 415 15.62 -2.24 -17.24
CA VAL A 415 15.95 -1.89 -15.85
C VAL A 415 17.40 -2.33 -15.53
N SER A 416 18.25 -1.37 -15.15
CA SER A 416 19.60 -1.69 -14.64
C SER A 416 19.53 -2.16 -13.18
N SER A 417 20.31 -3.18 -12.81
CA SER A 417 20.46 -3.62 -11.41
C SER A 417 21.24 -2.62 -10.54
N LYS A 418 21.87 -1.61 -11.14
CA LYS A 418 22.66 -0.59 -10.43
C LYS A 418 21.76 0.53 -9.91
N LYS A 419 22.04 1.00 -8.69
CA LYS A 419 21.25 2.02 -7.95
C LYS A 419 21.08 3.36 -8.69
N ASP A 420 21.97 3.68 -9.63
CA ASP A 420 21.97 4.94 -10.38
C ASP A 420 21.76 4.69 -11.89
N MET A 421 20.53 4.36 -12.26
CA MET A 421 20.13 4.31 -13.67
C MET A 421 19.91 5.74 -14.18
N ASN A 422 20.98 6.37 -14.69
CA ASN A 422 20.82 7.54 -15.55
C ASN A 422 20.78 7.05 -17.01
N PRO A 423 19.58 6.89 -17.63
CA PRO A 423 19.46 6.35 -18.99
C PRO A 423 20.18 7.19 -20.04
N VAL A 424 20.38 8.49 -19.80
CA VAL A 424 21.07 9.41 -20.72
C VAL A 424 22.59 9.26 -20.62
N LYS A 425 23.13 9.01 -19.43
CA LYS A 425 24.58 8.92 -19.18
C LYS A 425 25.13 7.49 -19.23
N GLN A 426 24.38 6.51 -19.73
CA GLN A 426 24.86 5.13 -19.81
C GLN A 426 25.88 4.98 -20.93
N THR A 427 27.12 4.61 -20.59
CA THR A 427 28.21 4.38 -21.56
C THR A 427 28.39 2.90 -21.93
N MET A 428 27.86 1.99 -21.12
CA MET A 428 28.09 0.54 -21.26
C MET A 428 26.95 -0.21 -21.97
N ASN A 429 25.87 0.49 -22.34
CA ASN A 429 24.70 -0.11 -22.97
C ASN A 429 24.09 0.88 -23.98
N GLY A 430 24.52 0.76 -25.24
CA GLY A 430 24.05 1.60 -26.36
C GLY A 430 22.52 1.63 -26.50
N PRO A 431 21.81 0.49 -26.51
CA PRO A 431 20.35 0.47 -26.59
C PRO A 431 19.65 1.24 -25.47
N LYS A 432 20.10 1.11 -24.21
CA LYS A 432 19.50 1.86 -23.09
C LYS A 432 19.76 3.35 -23.20
N ARG A 433 20.94 3.73 -23.69
CA ARG A 433 21.31 5.11 -23.96
C ARG A 433 20.45 5.73 -25.08
N PHE A 434 20.22 4.98 -26.15
CA PHE A 434 19.30 5.34 -27.22
C PHE A 434 17.90 5.66 -26.70
N LEU A 435 17.33 4.80 -25.84
CA LEU A 435 16.03 5.07 -25.19
C LEU A 435 16.08 6.33 -24.31
N GLY A 436 17.20 6.60 -23.65
CA GLY A 436 17.44 7.83 -22.90
C GLY A 436 17.37 9.08 -23.78
N PHE A 437 17.99 9.05 -24.96
CA PHE A 437 17.91 10.14 -25.93
C PHE A 437 16.50 10.33 -26.50
N LYS A 438 15.78 9.24 -26.81
CA LYS A 438 14.37 9.31 -27.24
C LYS A 438 13.47 9.95 -26.17
N LEU A 439 13.69 9.62 -24.90
CA LEU A 439 12.96 10.25 -23.79
C LEU A 439 13.28 11.77 -23.70
N MET A 440 14.54 12.15 -23.87
CA MET A 440 14.98 13.55 -23.86
C MET A 440 14.41 14.33 -25.05
N GLU A 441 14.42 13.75 -26.25
CA GLU A 441 13.81 14.32 -27.46
C GLU A 441 12.33 14.63 -27.23
N LEU A 442 11.58 13.65 -26.68
CA LEU A 442 10.18 13.87 -26.34
C LEU A 442 10.01 14.98 -25.31
N ALA A 443 10.85 15.02 -24.28
CA ALA A 443 10.77 16.07 -23.27
C ALA A 443 11.01 17.48 -23.84
N HIS A 444 11.93 17.63 -24.79
CA HIS A 444 12.10 18.90 -25.53
C HIS A 444 10.87 19.26 -26.35
N ARG A 445 10.29 18.30 -27.08
CA ARG A 445 9.03 18.51 -27.84
C ARG A 445 7.87 18.91 -26.93
N LEU A 446 7.85 18.42 -25.70
CA LEU A 446 6.86 18.78 -24.68
C LEU A 446 7.13 20.13 -24.00
N GLY A 447 8.20 20.84 -24.39
CA GLY A 447 8.54 22.16 -23.85
C GLY A 447 9.34 22.11 -22.55
N PHE A 448 10.09 21.05 -22.25
CA PHE A 448 11.01 21.04 -21.11
C PHE A 448 12.43 21.45 -21.54
N LYS A 449 13.00 22.45 -20.87
CA LYS A 449 14.39 22.92 -21.04
C LYS A 449 15.35 22.02 -20.25
N ILE A 450 15.79 20.94 -20.88
CA ILE A 450 16.75 20.02 -20.27
C ILE A 450 18.17 20.56 -20.54
N PRO A 451 19.10 20.49 -19.58
CA PRO A 451 20.49 20.85 -19.83
C PRO A 451 21.03 20.06 -21.01
N GLU A 452 21.55 20.77 -22.01
CA GLU A 452 22.12 20.16 -23.20
C GLU A 452 23.31 19.28 -22.79
N VAL A 453 23.31 18.06 -23.29
CA VAL A 453 24.51 17.21 -23.30
C VAL A 453 25.17 17.50 -24.64
N ASP A 454 26.51 17.67 -24.70
CA ASP A 454 27.24 17.97 -25.97
C ASP A 454 26.85 17.01 -27.12
N GLU A 455 26.43 15.79 -26.77
CA GLU A 455 26.00 14.72 -27.67
C GLU A 455 24.57 14.87 -28.21
N MET A 456 23.81 15.88 -27.80
CA MET A 456 22.39 16.09 -28.16
C MET A 456 22.19 16.49 -29.63
N HIS A 457 23.23 17.01 -30.26
CA HIS A 457 23.18 17.49 -31.65
C HIS A 457 23.32 16.34 -32.66
N GLN A 458 23.65 15.13 -32.18
CA GLN A 458 23.75 13.92 -32.99
C GLN A 458 22.42 13.16 -32.97
N ASP A 459 22.05 12.59 -34.11
CA ASP A 459 20.86 11.75 -34.21
C ASP A 459 20.98 10.54 -33.24
N PRO A 460 19.93 10.19 -32.47
CA PRO A 460 19.99 9.07 -31.54
C PRO A 460 20.39 7.74 -32.21
N GLY A 461 19.95 7.50 -33.45
CA GLY A 461 20.27 6.30 -34.22
C GLY A 461 21.74 6.26 -34.64
N GLU A 462 22.30 7.40 -35.05
CA GLU A 462 23.74 7.53 -35.32
C GLU A 462 24.58 7.23 -34.09
N ARG A 463 24.14 7.72 -32.93
CA ARG A 463 24.84 7.49 -31.67
C ARG A 463 24.76 6.03 -31.23
N LEU A 464 23.60 5.38 -31.41
CA LEU A 464 23.45 3.94 -31.17
C LEU A 464 24.42 3.14 -32.03
N LEU A 465 24.52 3.48 -33.32
CA LEU A 465 25.45 2.83 -34.25
C LEU A 465 26.91 3.05 -33.82
N ALA A 466 27.27 4.27 -33.43
CA ALA A 466 28.60 4.58 -32.90
C ALA A 466 28.92 3.75 -31.64
N ASP A 467 27.97 3.67 -30.70
CA ASP A 467 28.13 2.89 -29.46
C ASP A 467 28.26 1.38 -29.75
N MET A 468 27.52 0.86 -30.73
CA MET A 468 27.65 -0.54 -31.18
C MET A 468 29.02 -0.81 -31.80
N LEU A 469 29.52 0.08 -32.67
CA LEU A 469 30.83 -0.06 -33.31
C LEU A 469 31.98 0.05 -32.29
N ASN A 470 31.87 0.98 -31.34
CA ASN A 470 32.86 1.16 -30.28
C ASN A 470 32.89 0.00 -29.28
N GLY A 471 31.79 -0.75 -29.16
CA GLY A 471 31.69 -1.94 -28.31
C GLY A 471 32.31 -3.21 -28.93
N LEU A 472 32.71 -3.17 -30.21
CA LEU A 472 33.37 -4.30 -30.86
C LEU A 472 34.76 -4.55 -30.29
N LEU A 473 35.19 -5.82 -30.27
CA LEU A 473 36.53 -6.20 -29.81
C LEU A 473 37.59 -5.58 -30.72
N LYS A 474 38.32 -4.60 -30.18
CA LYS A 474 39.37 -3.84 -30.88
C LYS A 474 40.53 -4.71 -31.40
N GLU A 475 40.68 -5.90 -30.83
CA GLU A 475 41.67 -6.92 -31.25
C GLU A 475 41.29 -7.59 -32.58
N ILE A 476 39.99 -7.65 -32.90
CA ILE A 476 39.45 -8.31 -34.10
C ILE A 476 39.02 -7.28 -35.14
N PHE A 477 38.40 -6.18 -34.70
CA PHE A 477 37.83 -5.16 -35.57
C PHE A 477 38.63 -3.85 -35.47
N ARG A 478 39.11 -3.34 -36.62
CA ARG A 478 39.69 -1.99 -36.74
C ARG A 478 38.55 -0.98 -36.90
N SER A 479 38.02 -0.46 -35.78
CA SER A 479 37.06 0.64 -35.79
C SER A 479 37.74 1.94 -35.38
N ASP A 480 37.84 2.92 -36.29
CA ASP A 480 38.37 4.27 -36.00
C ASP A 480 37.34 5.17 -35.27
N GLY A 481 36.19 4.61 -34.86
CA GLY A 481 35.15 5.34 -34.13
C GLY A 481 34.33 6.35 -34.96
N MET A 482 34.77 6.68 -36.17
CA MET A 482 33.94 7.43 -37.13
C MET A 482 32.91 6.51 -37.80
N VAL A 483 31.65 6.92 -37.72
CA VAL A 483 30.54 6.24 -38.40
C VAL A 483 30.43 6.79 -39.83
N PRO A 484 30.54 5.96 -40.88
CA PRO A 484 30.31 6.40 -42.25
C PRO A 484 28.87 6.89 -42.47
N GLU A 485 28.68 8.03 -43.15
CA GLU A 485 27.35 8.63 -43.39
C GLU A 485 26.37 7.70 -44.12
N ASN A 486 26.86 6.90 -45.06
CA ASN A 486 26.06 5.91 -45.79
C ASN A 486 25.53 4.80 -44.86
N LEU A 487 26.36 4.35 -43.92
CA LEU A 487 25.97 3.35 -42.93
C LEU A 487 24.98 3.93 -41.92
N SER A 488 25.22 5.17 -41.45
CA SER A 488 24.26 5.91 -40.63
C SER A 488 22.88 5.98 -41.29
N THR A 489 22.84 6.43 -42.55
CA THR A 489 21.57 6.64 -43.26
C THR A 489 20.82 5.33 -43.47
N SER A 490 21.53 4.29 -43.91
CA SER A 490 20.94 2.94 -44.08
C SER A 490 20.42 2.38 -42.75
N PHE A 491 21.15 2.60 -41.65
CA PHE A 491 20.75 2.15 -40.33
C PHE A 491 19.52 2.90 -39.81
N ARG A 492 19.42 4.21 -40.05
CA ARG A 492 18.24 5.01 -39.70
C ARG A 492 17.01 4.60 -40.48
N GLU A 493 17.15 4.32 -41.78
CA GLU A 493 16.05 3.78 -42.59
C GLU A 493 15.60 2.40 -42.10
N TYR A 494 16.56 1.54 -41.75
CA TYR A 494 16.27 0.23 -41.16
C TYR A 494 15.53 0.35 -39.82
N LEU A 495 15.98 1.22 -38.91
CA LEU A 495 15.29 1.45 -37.63
C LEU A 495 13.88 2.00 -37.83
N SER A 496 13.72 2.92 -38.77
CA SER A 496 12.42 3.54 -39.07
C SER A 496 11.43 2.53 -39.66
N SER A 497 11.88 1.67 -40.58
CA SER A 497 11.06 0.60 -41.16
C SER A 497 10.79 -0.55 -40.18
N SER A 498 11.68 -0.79 -39.22
CA SER A 498 11.53 -1.82 -38.18
C SER A 498 10.75 -1.33 -36.95
N THR A 499 10.40 -0.04 -36.88
CA THR A 499 9.64 0.50 -35.76
C THR A 499 8.20 0.00 -35.84
N ILE A 500 7.78 -0.73 -34.82
CA ILE A 500 6.42 -1.26 -34.73
C ILE A 500 5.45 -0.09 -34.61
N VAL A 501 4.62 0.11 -35.62
CA VAL A 501 3.48 1.00 -35.58
C VAL A 501 2.24 0.14 -35.41
N VAL A 502 1.51 0.33 -34.31
CA VAL A 502 0.18 -0.26 -34.17
C VAL A 502 -0.69 0.32 -35.29
N GLU A 503 -1.13 -0.53 -36.22
CA GLU A 503 -2.11 -0.11 -37.22
C GLU A 503 -3.30 0.53 -36.51
N GLY A 504 -3.83 1.63 -37.05
CA GLY A 504 -4.88 2.43 -36.39
C GLY A 504 -6.07 1.60 -35.86
N ASN A 505 -6.34 0.44 -36.48
CA ASN A 505 -7.49 -0.42 -36.22
C ASN A 505 -7.27 -1.54 -35.18
N LEU A 506 -6.03 -1.82 -34.76
CA LEU A 506 -5.80 -2.82 -33.70
C LEU A 506 -6.02 -2.15 -32.34
N GLN A 507 -7.13 -2.50 -31.69
CA GLN A 507 -7.43 -2.09 -30.32
C GLN A 507 -6.91 -3.17 -29.35
N PRO A 508 -6.34 -2.78 -28.20
CA PRO A 508 -5.92 -3.74 -27.19
C PRO A 508 -7.15 -4.46 -26.63
N SER A 509 -7.07 -5.79 -26.53
CA SER A 509 -8.15 -6.57 -25.91
C SER A 509 -8.16 -6.31 -24.41
N ILE A 510 -9.28 -5.79 -23.88
CA ILE A 510 -9.45 -5.56 -22.44
C ILE A 510 -9.77 -6.87 -21.70
N THR A 511 -10.30 -7.86 -22.41
CA THR A 511 -10.63 -9.18 -21.86
C THR A 511 -9.84 -10.28 -22.55
N THR A 512 -9.73 -11.43 -21.90
CA THR A 512 -9.15 -12.64 -22.49
C THR A 512 -10.14 -13.78 -22.35
N PRO A 513 -10.24 -14.69 -23.33
CA PRO A 513 -11.08 -15.86 -23.19
C PRO A 513 -10.56 -16.76 -22.06
N GLY A 514 -11.47 -17.30 -21.24
CA GLY A 514 -11.15 -18.23 -20.15
C GLY A 514 -10.85 -17.54 -18.81
N ALA A 515 -9.92 -18.11 -18.04
CA ALA A 515 -9.67 -17.71 -16.66
C ALA A 515 -8.91 -16.38 -16.52
N GLY A 516 -8.26 -15.91 -17.60
CA GLY A 516 -7.35 -14.77 -17.58
C GLY A 516 -6.18 -14.94 -16.62
N GLU A 517 -5.52 -13.84 -16.27
CA GLU A 517 -4.43 -13.83 -15.30
C GLU A 517 -4.95 -14.04 -13.86
N PRO A 518 -4.23 -14.77 -12.99
CA PRO A 518 -4.57 -14.87 -11.57
C PRO A 518 -4.42 -13.51 -10.88
N LEU A 519 -5.16 -13.28 -9.80
CA LEU A 519 -5.15 -12.00 -9.04
C LEU A 519 -3.74 -11.54 -8.65
N SER A 520 -2.85 -12.47 -8.29
CA SER A 520 -1.46 -12.19 -7.94
C SER A 520 -0.61 -11.67 -9.11
N ARG A 521 -1.15 -11.66 -10.33
CA ARG A 521 -0.51 -11.15 -11.54
C ARG A 521 -1.33 -10.04 -12.22
N ARG A 522 -2.49 -9.67 -11.67
CA ARG A 522 -3.32 -8.57 -12.18
C ARG A 522 -2.86 -7.18 -11.73
N TYR A 523 -1.88 -7.09 -10.84
CA TYR A 523 -1.13 -5.86 -10.67
C TYR A 523 -0.03 -5.81 -11.75
N ARG A 524 0.28 -4.60 -12.26
CA ARG A 524 1.24 -4.42 -13.36
C ARG A 524 2.56 -5.15 -13.05
N ARG A 525 3.00 -6.03 -13.96
CA ARG A 525 4.07 -7.02 -13.76
C ARG A 525 5.26 -6.38 -13.02
N GLY A 526 5.62 -6.92 -11.86
CA GLY A 526 6.82 -6.51 -11.15
C GLY A 526 8.08 -6.84 -11.97
N CYS A 527 9.18 -6.12 -11.70
CA CYS A 527 10.49 -6.41 -12.28
C CYS A 527 10.82 -7.91 -12.19
N GLY A 528 10.93 -8.59 -13.34
CA GLY A 528 11.42 -9.96 -13.45
C GLY A 528 10.59 -10.91 -14.32
N VAL A 529 9.38 -10.54 -14.72
CA VAL A 529 8.60 -11.28 -15.73
C VAL A 529 8.54 -10.42 -16.98
N ALA A 530 8.95 -10.94 -18.14
CA ALA A 530 8.84 -10.23 -19.41
C ALA A 530 7.38 -9.74 -19.56
N PRO A 531 7.12 -8.46 -19.89
CA PRO A 531 5.77 -8.05 -20.25
C PRO A 531 5.24 -8.92 -21.39
N ASP A 532 3.92 -9.02 -21.55
CA ASP A 532 3.43 -9.31 -22.89
C ASP A 532 3.83 -8.06 -23.68
N ASP A 533 4.89 -8.16 -24.49
CA ASP A 533 5.56 -7.04 -25.15
C ASP A 533 4.57 -6.15 -25.96
N ASN A 534 3.37 -6.63 -26.20
CA ASN A 534 2.27 -5.94 -26.89
C ASN A 534 1.62 -4.80 -26.09
N ASP A 535 1.57 -4.83 -24.75
CA ASP A 535 0.84 -3.78 -23.99
C ASP A 535 1.55 -2.42 -24.05
N CYS A 536 2.88 -2.43 -24.11
CA CYS A 536 3.69 -1.23 -24.26
C CYS A 536 3.34 -0.44 -25.53
N LEU A 537 2.88 -1.12 -26.58
CA LEU A 537 2.46 -0.51 -27.85
C LEU A 537 1.23 0.39 -27.70
N TYR A 538 0.46 0.23 -26.62
CA TYR A 538 -0.79 0.97 -26.38
C TYR A 538 -0.66 2.04 -25.27
N LEU A 539 0.52 2.21 -24.66
CA LEU A 539 0.78 3.20 -23.62
C LEU A 539 0.95 4.63 -24.20
N PHE A 540 -0.11 5.13 -24.85
CA PHE A 540 -0.25 6.49 -25.35
C PHE A 540 -1.51 7.12 -24.76
N LEU A 541 -1.51 8.44 -24.55
CA LEU A 541 -2.63 9.14 -23.87
C LEU A 541 -3.97 8.84 -24.56
N ARG A 542 -4.03 8.98 -25.88
CA ARG A 542 -5.26 8.78 -26.64
C ARG A 542 -5.84 7.37 -26.48
N ARG A 543 -4.98 6.34 -26.45
CA ARG A 543 -5.38 4.95 -26.23
C ARG A 543 -5.80 4.70 -24.78
N MET A 544 -5.03 5.22 -23.81
CA MET A 544 -5.27 5.03 -22.37
C MET A 544 -6.56 5.69 -21.84
N TYR A 545 -7.09 6.71 -22.54
CA TYR A 545 -8.35 7.39 -22.18
C TYR A 545 -9.51 7.04 -23.11
N MET A 546 -9.39 6.05 -24.00
CA MET A 546 -10.54 5.60 -24.76
C MET A 546 -11.60 5.01 -23.80
N PRO A 547 -12.89 5.30 -24.01
CA PRO A 547 -13.98 4.62 -23.32
C PRO A 547 -13.85 3.10 -23.41
N LEU A 548 -14.21 2.38 -22.35
CA LEU A 548 -14.17 0.91 -22.35
C LEU A 548 -15.07 0.29 -23.43
N ASN A 549 -16.17 0.96 -23.79
CA ASN A 549 -17.08 0.52 -24.86
C ASN A 549 -16.45 0.61 -26.27
N ASP A 550 -15.33 1.30 -26.40
CA ASP A 550 -14.62 1.45 -27.66
C ASP A 550 -13.54 0.36 -27.82
N PHE A 551 -13.55 -0.71 -27.01
CA PHE A 551 -12.62 -1.85 -27.10
C PHE A 551 -13.31 -3.20 -27.18
#